data_AF-I2QB97-F1
#
_entry.id   AF-I2QB97-F1
#
_cell.length_a   1.000
_cell.length_b   1.000
_cell.length_c   1.000
_cell.angle_alpha   90.00
_cell.angle_beta   90.00
_cell.angle_gamma   90.00
#
_symmetry.space_group_name_H-M   'P 1'
#
loop_
_entity.id
_entity.type
_entity.pdbx_description
1 polymer ?
#
loop_
_entity_poly.entity_id
_entity_poly.type
_entity_poly.pdbx_seq_one_letter_code
_entity_poly.pdbx_strand_id
1 'polypeptide(L)'
;MRYLVALALLSAGVVIAQPTVTSTRIESAEWTCGDSSGAVLSIHTRADKRQEACNDHALGAPGQAFEMRRSGDGITAAKRVEVVPSPTPDTTPHRTPDPASSADVPLGFNDPVYANVTSRTDRIALSSDSSLTDLSIIENSGEPTITCKGSCSLTRVRIQSREGVRCISGNINLTWVYVAATGVDDDHADGLQCYGPGSTGAVTVKNSTFKVAGPTTAGYWSADDWRGSHVLENVLFEGGTYGLRIPADGGSSVSLKNVYFVRGSFRYGAYLFDVVKGRRINIAQWDNVRWASWQGDKLVLGALIPRPRSAFPAPAVNP
;
A
#
# COMPACT_ATOMS: atom_id res chain seq x y z
N MET A 1 23.56 -59.17 -55.63
CA MET A 1 22.92 -57.86 -55.88
C MET A 1 22.57 -57.28 -54.51
N ARG A 2 23.36 -56.34 -53.96
CA ARG A 2 23.10 -54.87 -53.94
C ARG A 2 21.64 -54.59 -53.53
N TYR A 3 21.31 -53.98 -52.38
CA TYR A 3 21.75 -52.67 -51.88
C TYR A 3 21.63 -52.56 -50.34
N LEU A 4 22.64 -51.96 -49.72
CA LEU A 4 22.53 -51.23 -48.45
C LEU A 4 21.80 -49.90 -48.70
N VAL A 5 20.86 -49.53 -47.84
CA VAL A 5 20.33 -48.15 -47.74
C VAL A 5 20.81 -47.56 -46.42
N ALA A 6 21.76 -46.64 -46.53
CA ALA A 6 22.22 -45.79 -45.44
C ALA A 6 21.24 -44.62 -45.29
N LEU A 7 20.67 -44.46 -44.10
CA LEU A 7 19.82 -43.33 -43.74
C LEU A 7 20.70 -42.22 -43.14
N ALA A 8 20.88 -41.13 -43.87
CA ALA A 8 21.59 -39.94 -43.41
C ALA A 8 20.62 -39.04 -42.62
N LEU A 9 20.91 -38.84 -41.34
CA LEU A 9 20.27 -37.84 -40.49
C LEU A 9 20.86 -36.45 -40.80
N LEU A 10 20.08 -35.59 -41.47
CA LEU A 10 20.37 -34.16 -41.52
C LEU A 10 19.89 -33.50 -40.23
N SER A 11 20.84 -32.98 -39.46
CA SER A 11 20.64 -32.04 -38.35
C SER A 11 20.35 -30.63 -38.90
N ALA A 12 19.07 -30.27 -38.98
CA ALA A 12 18.68 -28.88 -39.18
C ALA A 12 18.65 -28.17 -37.82
N GLY A 13 19.68 -27.38 -37.54
CA GLY A 13 19.70 -26.45 -36.42
C GLY A 13 18.71 -25.33 -36.65
N VAL A 14 17.58 -25.37 -35.95
CA VAL A 14 16.63 -24.26 -35.86
C VAL A 14 17.18 -23.28 -34.82
N VAL A 15 17.81 -22.20 -35.29
CA VAL A 15 18.10 -21.03 -34.45
C VAL A 15 16.83 -20.21 -34.36
N ILE A 16 16.12 -20.32 -33.23
CA ILE A 16 15.02 -19.41 -32.90
C ILE A 16 15.65 -18.10 -32.42
N ALA A 17 15.75 -17.11 -33.30
CA ALA A 17 16.07 -15.75 -32.91
C ALA A 17 14.91 -15.20 -32.07
N GLN A 18 15.17 -14.89 -30.79
CA GLN A 18 14.21 -14.19 -29.94
C GLN A 18 14.05 -12.75 -30.45
N PRO A 19 12.81 -12.23 -30.59
CA PRO A 19 12.60 -10.84 -30.95
C PRO A 19 13.08 -9.95 -29.79
N THR A 20 14.05 -9.09 -30.08
CA THR A 20 14.47 -8.01 -29.19
C THR A 20 13.33 -7.01 -29.07
N VAL A 21 12.62 -7.03 -27.94
CA VAL A 21 11.62 -6.00 -27.63
C VAL A 21 12.38 -4.72 -27.30
N THR A 22 12.39 -3.79 -28.25
CA THR A 22 12.90 -2.44 -28.04
C THR A 22 11.79 -1.66 -27.35
N SER A 23 11.96 -1.39 -26.05
CA SER A 23 11.03 -0.58 -25.28
C SER A 23 11.10 0.88 -25.77
N THR A 24 10.12 1.29 -26.57
CA THR A 24 9.92 2.71 -26.88
C THR A 24 9.41 3.41 -25.64
N ARG A 25 10.30 4.19 -25.01
CA ARG A 25 9.98 5.18 -23.98
C ARG A 25 8.89 6.11 -24.50
N ILE A 26 7.70 6.06 -23.91
CA ILE A 26 6.66 7.06 -24.13
C ILE A 26 7.13 8.32 -23.39
N GLU A 27 7.54 9.34 -24.13
CA GLU A 27 7.70 10.69 -23.58
C GLU A 27 6.31 11.24 -23.28
N SER A 28 6.02 11.41 -21.99
CA SER A 28 4.79 12.03 -21.49
C SER A 28 4.85 13.54 -21.66
N ALA A 29 3.92 14.11 -22.43
CA ALA A 29 3.68 15.55 -22.45
C ALA A 29 3.19 16.00 -21.06
N GLU A 30 3.90 16.95 -20.45
CA GLU A 30 3.50 17.61 -19.20
C GLU A 30 2.31 18.55 -19.44
N TRP A 31 1.24 18.42 -18.66
CA TRP A 31 0.11 19.34 -18.68
C TRP A 31 -0.20 19.80 -17.25
N THR A 32 -0.10 21.10 -17.03
CA THR A 32 -0.40 21.79 -15.78
C THR A 32 -1.87 22.22 -15.73
N CYS A 33 -2.48 22.21 -14.54
CA CYS A 33 -3.77 22.86 -14.35
C CYS A 33 -3.54 24.38 -14.27
N GLY A 34 -4.26 25.14 -15.09
CA GLY A 34 -4.32 26.59 -14.94
C GLY A 34 -4.86 26.92 -13.55
N ASP A 35 -4.12 27.75 -12.81
CA ASP A 35 -4.58 28.47 -11.62
C ASP A 35 -4.39 27.80 -10.24
N SER A 36 -3.58 26.75 -10.12
CA SER A 36 -3.07 26.32 -8.81
C SER A 36 -1.59 25.97 -8.85
N SER A 37 -0.88 26.33 -7.78
CA SER A 37 0.56 26.24 -7.60
C SER A 37 1.14 24.84 -7.91
N GLY A 38 1.53 24.60 -9.16
CA GLY A 38 2.55 23.63 -9.56
C GLY A 38 2.31 22.15 -9.24
N ALA A 39 1.07 21.71 -8.98
CA ALA A 39 0.81 20.29 -8.74
C ALA A 39 0.78 19.50 -10.06
N VAL A 40 1.78 18.64 -10.27
CA VAL A 40 1.85 17.70 -11.39
C VAL A 40 0.99 16.48 -11.08
N LEU A 41 -0.01 16.20 -11.92
CA LEU A 41 -0.87 15.01 -11.80
C LEU A 41 -0.30 13.85 -12.64
N SER A 42 -0.22 12.66 -12.03
CA SER A 42 0.11 11.41 -12.71
C SER A 42 -1.06 10.93 -13.59
N ILE A 43 -0.74 10.39 -14.77
CA ILE A 43 -1.60 10.17 -15.94
C ILE A 43 -2.60 8.99 -15.84
N HIS A 44 -3.13 8.67 -14.65
CA HIS A 44 -3.99 7.47 -14.47
C HIS A 44 -5.46 7.74 -14.14
N THR A 45 -5.96 8.96 -14.33
CA THR A 45 -7.40 9.27 -14.28
C THR A 45 -8.00 9.28 -15.69
N ARG A 46 -8.99 8.40 -15.94
CA ARG A 46 -9.84 8.46 -17.14
C ARG A 46 -10.43 9.87 -17.32
N ALA A 47 -10.53 10.31 -18.57
CA ALA A 47 -10.81 11.70 -18.97
C ALA A 47 -12.11 12.32 -18.42
N ASP A 48 -13.10 11.51 -18.02
CA ASP A 48 -14.44 12.03 -17.68
C ASP A 48 -14.60 12.56 -16.24
N LYS A 49 -13.55 12.51 -15.41
CA LYS A 49 -13.57 13.07 -14.03
C LYS A 49 -12.56 14.17 -13.77
N ARG A 50 -11.91 14.67 -14.83
CA ARG A 50 -10.81 15.65 -14.74
C ARG A 50 -11.27 17.02 -14.22
N GLN A 51 -12.51 17.42 -14.54
CA GLN A 51 -13.08 18.67 -14.07
C GLN A 51 -13.56 18.58 -12.61
N GLU A 52 -14.08 17.43 -12.17
CA GLU A 52 -14.48 17.20 -10.76
C GLU A 52 -13.28 17.26 -9.81
N ALA A 53 -12.15 16.66 -10.19
CA ALA A 53 -10.93 16.67 -9.37
C ALA A 53 -10.31 18.07 -9.18
N CYS A 54 -10.56 19.00 -10.11
CA CYS A 54 -10.11 20.39 -10.00
C CYS A 54 -11.13 21.30 -9.30
N ASN A 55 -12.43 20.97 -9.34
CA ASN A 55 -13.50 21.78 -8.76
C ASN A 55 -13.82 21.41 -7.30
N ASP A 56 -13.60 20.17 -6.89
CA ASP A 56 -13.67 19.80 -5.48
C ASP A 56 -12.39 20.27 -4.80
N HIS A 57 -12.52 21.28 -3.93
CA HIS A 57 -11.51 21.78 -2.98
C HIS A 57 -11.03 20.69 -1.97
N ALA A 58 -10.83 19.45 -2.40
CA ALA A 58 -10.35 18.31 -1.63
C ALA A 58 -8.83 18.31 -1.40
N LEU A 59 -8.19 19.47 -1.50
CA LEU A 59 -6.83 19.72 -1.02
C LEU A 59 -6.88 20.79 0.07
N GLY A 60 -7.40 20.41 1.24
CA GLY A 60 -7.23 21.19 2.45
C GLY A 60 -5.75 21.25 2.83
N ALA A 61 -5.13 22.42 2.68
CA ALA A 61 -3.85 22.72 3.30
C ALA A 61 -3.94 22.49 4.83
N PRO A 62 -2.87 22.02 5.50
CA PRO A 62 -2.90 21.79 6.93
C PRO A 62 -2.80 23.14 7.66
N GLY A 63 -3.84 23.57 8.39
CA GLY A 63 -3.68 24.74 9.27
C GLY A 63 -4.89 25.48 9.81
N GLN A 64 -6.14 25.17 9.47
CA GLN A 64 -7.29 25.86 10.11
C GLN A 64 -8.22 24.89 10.83
N ALA A 65 -8.13 24.92 12.16
CA ALA A 65 -9.17 24.41 13.03
C ALA A 65 -10.39 25.34 12.90
N PHE A 66 -11.49 24.83 12.36
CA PHE A 66 -12.79 25.51 12.47
C PHE A 66 -13.33 25.28 13.89
N GLU A 67 -13.11 26.25 14.77
CA GLU A 67 -13.80 26.34 16.05
C GLU A 67 -15.24 26.82 15.78
N MET A 68 -16.22 25.91 15.90
CA MET A 68 -17.63 26.29 15.93
C MET A 68 -17.92 27.01 17.25
N ARG A 69 -17.88 28.34 17.25
CA ARG A 69 -18.40 29.15 18.36
C ARG A 69 -19.85 29.55 18.11
N ARG A 70 -20.68 29.34 19.13
CA ARG A 70 -22.05 29.84 19.24
C ARG A 70 -22.06 31.37 19.15
N SER A 71 -22.93 31.87 18.28
CA SER A 71 -23.34 33.27 18.18
C SER A 71 -24.00 33.75 19.48
N GLY A 72 -23.55 34.91 19.97
CA GLY A 72 -24.13 35.65 21.07
C GLY A 72 -23.40 36.98 21.26
N ASP A 73 -23.90 38.00 20.57
CA ASP A 73 -23.84 39.44 20.86
C ASP A 73 -22.50 40.12 21.18
N GLY A 74 -22.13 41.07 20.30
CA GLY A 74 -21.91 42.46 20.75
C GLY A 74 -20.50 42.99 21.04
N ILE A 75 -20.03 43.81 20.08
CA ILE A 75 -19.38 45.13 20.24
C ILE A 75 -17.84 45.25 20.48
N THR A 76 -17.27 46.07 19.57
CA THR A 76 -16.07 46.95 19.58
C THR A 76 -14.64 46.42 19.39
N ALA A 77 -14.05 46.97 18.32
CA ALA A 77 -12.64 46.97 17.96
C ALA A 77 -11.80 47.89 18.85
N ALA A 78 -10.61 47.43 19.25
CA ALA A 78 -9.52 48.27 19.70
C ALA A 78 -8.22 47.85 19.00
N LYS A 79 -7.70 48.76 18.16
CA LYS A 79 -6.43 48.67 17.44
C LYS A 79 -5.29 48.83 18.45
N ARG A 80 -4.51 47.78 18.69
CA ARG A 80 -3.25 47.87 19.46
C ARG A 80 -2.08 47.96 18.50
N VAL A 81 -1.31 49.04 18.65
CA VAL A 81 -0.10 49.34 17.90
C VAL A 81 1.00 48.34 18.29
N GLU A 82 1.56 47.71 17.27
CA GLU A 82 2.69 46.79 17.31
C GLU A 82 3.99 47.58 17.55
N VAL A 83 4.74 47.20 18.58
CA VAL A 83 6.13 47.65 18.79
C VAL A 83 7.02 46.58 18.19
N VAL A 84 7.75 46.92 17.13
CA VAL A 84 8.71 46.05 16.44
C VAL A 84 10.07 46.13 17.14
N PRO A 85 10.63 45.03 17.68
CA PRO A 85 12.05 44.95 17.99
C PRO A 85 12.84 44.43 16.78
N SER A 86 14.01 45.03 16.53
CA SER A 86 14.96 44.67 15.47
C SER A 86 15.39 43.19 15.50
N PRO A 87 15.71 42.60 14.33
CA PRO A 87 16.17 41.23 14.24
C PRO A 87 17.64 41.09 14.62
N THR A 88 17.92 40.22 15.60
CA THR A 88 19.25 39.67 15.87
C THR A 88 19.56 38.60 14.81
N PRO A 89 20.76 38.56 14.20
CA PRO A 89 21.13 37.50 13.28
C PRO A 89 21.40 36.21 14.07
N ASP A 90 20.40 35.33 14.11
CA ASP A 90 20.55 34.00 14.67
C ASP A 90 21.16 33.09 13.59
N THR A 91 22.46 32.81 13.73
CA THR A 91 23.16 31.78 12.95
C THR A 91 22.68 30.41 13.40
N THR A 92 21.47 30.03 13.00
CA THR A 92 21.05 28.64 13.08
C THR A 92 21.74 27.87 11.95
N PRO A 93 22.59 26.86 12.24
CA PRO A 93 23.12 26.01 11.20
C PRO A 93 21.96 25.31 10.49
N HIS A 94 21.87 25.54 9.18
CA HIS A 94 20.99 24.83 8.27
C HIS A 94 21.20 23.33 8.49
N ARG A 95 20.22 22.62 9.06
CA ARG A 95 20.24 21.15 9.07
C ARG A 95 20.29 20.71 7.61
N THR A 96 21.40 20.08 7.25
CA THR A 96 21.51 19.22 6.08
C THR A 96 20.37 18.18 6.16
N PRO A 97 19.62 17.91 5.08
CA PRO A 97 18.69 16.78 5.07
C PRO A 97 19.46 15.50 5.41
N ASP A 98 18.97 14.72 6.38
CA ASP A 98 19.52 13.40 6.65
C ASP A 98 19.53 12.58 5.34
N PRO A 99 20.66 11.93 4.98
CA PRO A 99 20.70 11.05 3.83
C PRO A 99 19.72 9.88 4.05
N ALA A 100 18.91 9.60 3.04
CA ALA A 100 17.83 8.64 3.04
C ALA A 100 18.27 7.26 3.58
N SER A 101 17.77 6.89 4.75
CA SER A 101 17.65 5.49 5.16
C SER A 101 16.66 4.84 4.18
N SER A 102 17.15 3.92 3.34
CA SER A 102 16.28 3.10 2.50
C SER A 102 15.40 2.22 3.39
N ALA A 103 14.15 2.00 2.99
CA ALA A 103 13.31 1.00 3.68
C ALA A 103 13.91 -0.41 3.50
N ASP A 104 13.96 -1.20 4.57
CA ASP A 104 14.47 -2.58 4.57
C ASP A 104 13.42 -3.59 4.04
N VAL A 105 12.61 -3.18 3.08
CA VAL A 105 11.53 -3.98 2.48
C VAL A 105 11.91 -4.39 1.06
N PRO A 106 11.39 -5.51 0.51
CA PRO A 106 11.62 -5.85 -0.88
C PRO A 106 10.99 -4.78 -1.78
N LEU A 107 11.80 -4.02 -2.51
CA LEU A 107 11.33 -2.84 -3.26
C LEU A 107 10.72 -3.20 -4.62
N GLY A 108 10.94 -4.42 -5.10
CA GLY A 108 10.45 -4.85 -6.40
C GLY A 108 10.33 -6.36 -6.55
N PHE A 109 9.67 -6.78 -7.63
CA PHE A 109 9.53 -8.19 -7.97
C PHE A 109 10.90 -8.87 -8.17
N ASN A 110 11.89 -8.15 -8.68
CA ASN A 110 13.25 -8.63 -8.91
C ASN A 110 14.21 -8.37 -7.74
N ASP A 111 13.70 -8.09 -6.54
CA ASP A 111 14.54 -7.86 -5.37
C ASP A 111 15.48 -9.05 -5.09
N PRO A 112 16.77 -8.81 -4.74
CA PRO A 112 17.73 -9.88 -4.46
C PRO A 112 17.28 -10.90 -3.40
N VAL A 113 16.38 -10.53 -2.48
CA VAL A 113 15.81 -11.49 -1.52
C VAL A 113 15.10 -12.67 -2.21
N TYR A 114 14.66 -12.50 -3.46
CA TYR A 114 14.03 -13.52 -4.29
C TYR A 114 15.01 -14.23 -5.24
N ALA A 115 16.31 -14.14 -5.02
CA ALA A 115 17.27 -14.94 -5.79
C ALA A 115 17.00 -16.45 -5.60
N ASN A 116 17.04 -17.21 -6.70
CA ASN A 116 16.89 -18.67 -6.72
C ASN A 116 15.54 -19.22 -6.24
N VAL A 117 14.48 -18.41 -6.23
CA VAL A 117 13.12 -18.90 -5.95
C VAL A 117 12.56 -19.72 -7.12
N THR A 118 11.66 -20.65 -6.83
CA THR A 118 11.02 -21.51 -7.83
C THR A 118 9.90 -20.78 -8.55
N SER A 119 9.91 -20.79 -9.88
CA SER A 119 8.87 -20.13 -10.69
C SER A 119 7.64 -21.01 -10.86
N ARG A 120 6.45 -20.41 -10.76
CA ARG A 120 5.14 -21.05 -10.94
C ARG A 120 4.18 -20.12 -11.66
N THR A 121 3.15 -20.70 -12.27
CA THR A 121 2.08 -19.97 -12.97
C THR A 121 0.68 -20.43 -12.55
N ASP A 122 0.62 -21.29 -11.53
CA ASP A 122 -0.61 -21.87 -11.00
C ASP A 122 -1.00 -21.25 -9.66
N ARG A 123 -2.30 -21.30 -9.37
CA ARG A 123 -2.86 -20.92 -8.07
C ARG A 123 -2.62 -22.01 -7.04
N ILE A 124 -2.46 -21.60 -5.77
CA ILE A 124 -2.18 -22.53 -4.68
C ILE A 124 -3.24 -22.37 -3.59
N ALA A 125 -3.91 -23.47 -3.24
CA ALA A 125 -4.77 -23.54 -2.07
C ALA A 125 -4.05 -24.29 -0.94
N LEU A 126 -3.77 -23.59 0.15
CA LEU A 126 -3.13 -24.14 1.33
C LEU A 126 -4.16 -24.66 2.32
N SER A 127 -3.95 -25.90 2.79
CA SER A 127 -4.59 -26.41 3.99
C SER A 127 -4.20 -25.59 5.23
N SER A 128 -4.95 -25.75 6.31
CA SER A 128 -4.57 -25.15 7.61
C SER A 128 -3.17 -25.60 8.02
N ASP A 129 -2.45 -24.71 8.68
CA ASP A 129 -1.12 -24.87 9.26
C ASP A 129 -0.02 -25.18 8.23
N SER A 130 -0.30 -24.92 6.95
CA SER A 130 0.63 -25.15 5.85
C SER A 130 1.52 -23.92 5.60
N SER A 131 2.71 -24.17 5.07
CA SER A 131 3.66 -23.12 4.71
C SER A 131 4.10 -23.21 3.25
N LEU A 132 4.45 -22.06 2.68
CA LEU A 132 5.14 -21.95 1.40
C LEU A 132 6.40 -21.12 1.56
N THR A 133 7.46 -21.54 0.89
CA THR A 133 8.73 -20.83 0.87
C THR A 133 9.29 -20.77 -0.56
N ASP A 134 10.01 -19.70 -0.85
CA ASP A 134 10.88 -19.60 -2.03
C ASP A 134 10.15 -19.78 -3.36
N LEU A 135 9.07 -19.02 -3.55
CA LEU A 135 8.23 -19.05 -4.76
C LEU A 135 8.17 -17.69 -5.48
N SER A 136 8.12 -17.77 -6.81
CA SER A 136 7.80 -16.67 -7.70
C SER A 136 6.61 -17.06 -8.56
N ILE A 137 5.47 -16.41 -8.35
CA ILE A 137 4.21 -16.75 -9.01
C ILE A 137 3.80 -15.60 -9.93
N ILE A 138 3.55 -15.91 -11.20
CA ILE A 138 2.93 -14.98 -12.15
C ILE A 138 1.66 -15.65 -12.67
N GLU A 139 0.50 -15.12 -12.28
CA GLU A 139 -0.80 -15.78 -12.43
C GLU A 139 -1.89 -14.73 -12.72
N ASN A 140 -2.77 -14.91 -13.71
CA ASN A 140 -3.67 -13.84 -14.17
C ASN A 140 -5.14 -14.27 -14.35
N SER A 141 -5.59 -15.34 -13.70
CA SER A 141 -6.94 -15.91 -13.91
C SER A 141 -8.08 -15.10 -13.28
N GLY A 142 -7.78 -14.11 -12.43
CA GLY A 142 -8.81 -13.27 -11.77
C GLY A 142 -9.17 -13.72 -10.36
N GLU A 143 -8.64 -14.85 -9.92
CA GLU A 143 -8.88 -15.43 -8.59
C GLU A 143 -7.65 -15.22 -7.69
N PRO A 144 -7.75 -15.43 -6.36
CA PRO A 144 -6.60 -15.32 -5.47
C PRO A 144 -5.49 -16.28 -5.91
N THR A 145 -4.28 -15.76 -6.07
CA THR A 145 -3.11 -16.57 -6.41
C THR A 145 -2.78 -17.57 -5.30
N ILE A 146 -2.86 -17.14 -4.04
CA ILE A 146 -2.73 -18.03 -2.88
C ILE A 146 -3.97 -17.91 -2.01
N THR A 147 -4.62 -19.04 -1.72
CA THR A 147 -5.70 -19.12 -0.72
C THR A 147 -5.24 -19.90 0.50
N CYS A 148 -5.17 -19.25 1.66
CA CYS A 148 -4.99 -19.90 2.96
C CYS A 148 -6.34 -20.27 3.56
N LYS A 149 -6.65 -21.57 3.63
CA LYS A 149 -7.92 -22.06 4.19
C LYS A 149 -8.01 -21.98 5.71
N GLY A 150 -6.86 -21.93 6.38
CA GLY A 150 -6.72 -21.72 7.82
C GLY A 150 -5.40 -21.00 8.09
N SER A 151 -4.80 -21.24 9.25
CA SER A 151 -3.48 -20.69 9.56
C SER A 151 -2.49 -21.00 8.44
N CYS A 152 -1.62 -20.07 8.08
CA CYS A 152 -0.62 -20.31 7.06
C CYS A 152 0.61 -19.42 7.25
N SER A 153 1.73 -19.84 6.65
CA SER A 153 2.97 -19.08 6.65
C SER A 153 3.55 -18.97 5.24
N LEU A 154 3.88 -17.75 4.80
CA LEU A 154 4.53 -17.48 3.51
C LEU A 154 5.87 -16.80 3.74
N THR A 155 6.94 -17.38 3.19
CA THR A 155 8.31 -16.86 3.34
C THR A 155 8.97 -16.70 1.97
N ARG A 156 9.57 -15.55 1.67
CA ARG A 156 10.26 -15.32 0.37
C ARG A 156 9.39 -15.67 -0.84
N VAL A 157 8.14 -15.21 -0.80
CA VAL A 157 7.16 -15.42 -1.88
C VAL A 157 6.96 -14.10 -2.62
N ARG A 158 7.09 -14.10 -3.95
CA ARG A 158 6.70 -12.96 -4.79
C ARG A 158 5.57 -13.35 -5.75
N ILE A 159 4.60 -12.47 -5.87
CA ILE A 159 3.38 -12.67 -6.65
C ILE A 159 3.21 -11.48 -7.59
N GLN A 160 2.92 -11.76 -8.86
CA GLN A 160 2.38 -10.79 -9.80
C GLN A 160 1.08 -11.36 -10.36
N SER A 161 -0.05 -10.73 -10.04
CA SER A 161 -1.35 -11.31 -10.35
C SER A 161 -2.52 -10.32 -10.39
N ARG A 162 -3.72 -10.88 -10.53
CA ARG A 162 -4.99 -10.19 -10.36
C ARG A 162 -5.25 -9.89 -8.88
N GLU A 163 -5.32 -10.93 -8.06
CA GLU A 163 -5.43 -10.87 -6.60
C GLU A 163 -4.28 -11.66 -5.95
N GLY A 164 -3.70 -11.13 -4.88
CA GLY A 164 -2.53 -11.72 -4.25
C GLY A 164 -2.87 -12.92 -3.35
N VAL A 165 -3.06 -12.63 -2.06
CA VAL A 165 -3.25 -13.65 -1.01
C VAL A 165 -4.63 -13.48 -0.36
N ARG A 166 -5.44 -14.53 -0.35
CA ARG A 166 -6.69 -14.60 0.41
C ARG A 166 -6.54 -15.51 1.63
N CYS A 167 -6.90 -15.02 2.79
CA CYS A 167 -6.85 -15.74 4.06
C CYS A 167 -8.26 -15.87 4.64
N ILE A 168 -8.68 -17.11 4.91
CA ILE A 168 -10.04 -17.39 5.38
C ILE A 168 -10.12 -17.31 6.91
N SER A 169 -9.16 -17.91 7.62
CA SER A 169 -9.18 -17.96 9.08
C SER A 169 -7.78 -18.25 9.66
N GLY A 170 -7.64 -18.20 10.98
CA GLY A 170 -6.43 -18.63 11.67
C GLY A 170 -5.29 -17.61 11.67
N ASN A 171 -4.11 -18.08 12.07
CA ASN A 171 -2.92 -17.24 12.18
C ASN A 171 -2.17 -17.18 10.85
N ILE A 172 -1.96 -15.95 10.35
CA ILE A 172 -1.43 -15.68 9.03
C ILE A 172 -0.07 -15.00 9.22
N ASN A 173 1.01 -15.64 8.75
CA ASN A 173 2.37 -15.14 8.91
C ASN A 173 3.04 -14.93 7.55
N LEU A 174 3.33 -13.70 7.18
CA LEU A 174 3.98 -13.35 5.92
C LEU A 174 5.33 -12.70 6.24
N THR A 175 6.40 -13.16 5.62
CA THR A 175 7.73 -12.54 5.76
C THR A 175 8.48 -12.57 4.44
N TRP A 176 9.08 -11.44 4.05
CA TRP A 176 9.72 -11.30 2.73
C TRP A 176 8.75 -11.58 1.59
N VAL A 177 7.53 -11.05 1.68
CA VAL A 177 6.50 -11.21 0.65
C VAL A 177 6.40 -9.97 -0.22
N TYR A 178 6.35 -10.15 -1.54
CA TYR A 178 6.09 -9.08 -2.49
C TYR A 178 4.84 -9.44 -3.29
N VAL A 179 3.84 -8.56 -3.29
CA VAL A 179 2.63 -8.74 -4.09
C VAL A 179 2.46 -7.55 -5.00
N ALA A 180 2.45 -7.81 -6.31
CA ALA A 180 1.97 -6.92 -7.33
C ALA A 180 0.60 -7.40 -7.82
N ALA A 181 -0.49 -6.79 -7.33
CA ALA A 181 -1.86 -7.15 -7.73
C ALA A 181 -2.48 -6.06 -8.61
N THR A 182 -3.26 -6.44 -9.63
CA THR A 182 -3.98 -5.49 -10.47
C THR A 182 -5.45 -5.88 -10.56
N GLY A 183 -6.33 -5.14 -9.91
CA GLY A 183 -7.78 -5.29 -10.02
C GLY A 183 -8.31 -4.80 -11.36
N VAL A 184 -9.47 -5.29 -11.78
CA VAL A 184 -10.26 -4.80 -12.95
C VAL A 184 -11.72 -4.90 -12.55
N ASP A 185 -12.46 -3.86 -12.94
CA ASP A 185 -13.87 -3.71 -12.62
C ASP A 185 -14.12 -3.71 -11.11
N ASP A 186 -14.87 -4.67 -10.57
CA ASP A 186 -15.29 -4.68 -9.16
C ASP A 186 -14.75 -5.90 -8.38
N ASP A 187 -13.63 -6.49 -8.84
CA ASP A 187 -13.24 -7.84 -8.43
C ASP A 187 -12.47 -7.96 -7.10
N HIS A 188 -12.54 -6.98 -6.19
CA HIS A 188 -11.92 -7.02 -4.84
C HIS A 188 -10.46 -7.54 -4.80
N ALA A 189 -9.70 -7.31 -5.88
CA ALA A 189 -8.43 -7.98 -6.08
C ALA A 189 -7.29 -7.33 -5.27
N ASP A 190 -7.30 -7.59 -3.97
CA ASP A 190 -6.37 -6.98 -3.02
C ASP A 190 -5.01 -7.68 -2.98
N GLY A 191 -4.01 -6.98 -2.44
CA GLY A 191 -2.69 -7.57 -2.25
C GLY A 191 -2.71 -8.69 -1.20
N LEU A 192 -3.30 -8.39 -0.06
CA LEU A 192 -3.69 -9.33 0.98
C LEU A 192 -5.15 -9.07 1.35
N GLN A 193 -5.96 -10.12 1.34
CA GLN A 193 -7.34 -10.08 1.80
C GLN A 193 -7.54 -11.09 2.92
N CYS A 194 -7.94 -10.63 4.10
CA CYS A 194 -8.45 -11.50 5.15
C CYS A 194 -9.98 -11.43 5.12
N TYR A 195 -10.60 -12.50 4.61
CA TYR A 195 -12.03 -12.59 4.38
C TYR A 195 -12.56 -13.90 4.96
N GLY A 196 -13.33 -13.80 6.03
CA GLY A 196 -13.95 -14.94 6.67
C GLY A 196 -14.89 -14.46 7.78
N PRO A 197 -16.20 -14.33 7.50
CA PRO A 197 -17.18 -13.82 8.45
C PRO A 197 -17.05 -14.42 9.86
N GLY A 198 -16.76 -13.58 10.86
CA GLY A 198 -16.62 -13.98 12.26
C GLY A 198 -15.36 -14.79 12.59
N SER A 199 -14.44 -14.97 11.63
CA SER A 199 -13.18 -15.66 11.86
C SER A 199 -12.28 -14.87 12.80
N THR A 200 -11.38 -15.57 13.49
CA THR A 200 -10.44 -14.96 14.45
C THR A 200 -9.02 -15.43 14.16
N GLY A 201 -8.03 -14.56 14.32
CA GLY A 201 -6.63 -14.91 14.21
C GLY A 201 -5.69 -13.72 14.38
N ALA A 202 -4.39 -13.99 14.30
CA ALA A 202 -3.37 -12.96 14.21
C ALA A 202 -2.82 -12.90 12.78
N VAL A 203 -2.82 -11.72 12.17
CA VAL A 203 -2.13 -11.46 10.90
C VAL A 203 -0.82 -10.75 11.21
N THR A 204 0.29 -11.42 10.97
CA THR A 204 1.63 -10.89 11.13
C THR A 204 2.29 -10.77 9.77
N VAL A 205 2.67 -9.55 9.38
CA VAL A 205 3.35 -9.27 8.13
C VAL A 205 4.67 -8.55 8.41
N LYS A 206 5.77 -9.10 7.91
CA LYS A 206 7.12 -8.55 8.10
C LYS A 206 7.89 -8.40 6.79
N ASN A 207 8.68 -7.35 6.67
CA ASN A 207 9.62 -7.14 5.55
C ASN A 207 8.95 -7.39 4.19
N SER A 208 7.79 -6.78 3.95
CA SER A 208 6.93 -7.13 2.82
C SER A 208 6.40 -5.90 2.10
N THR A 209 6.05 -6.07 0.83
CA THR A 209 5.56 -4.99 -0.03
C THR A 209 4.28 -5.41 -0.73
N PHE A 210 3.28 -4.53 -0.67
CA PHE A 210 2.04 -4.66 -1.42
C PHE A 210 1.92 -3.48 -2.38
N LYS A 211 2.05 -3.78 -3.67
CA LYS A 211 1.91 -2.84 -4.77
C LYS A 211 0.65 -3.22 -5.54
N VAL A 212 -0.38 -2.40 -5.46
CA VAL A 212 -1.67 -2.71 -6.07
C VAL A 212 -2.11 -1.64 -7.05
N ALA A 213 -2.74 -2.04 -8.15
CA ALA A 213 -3.18 -1.14 -9.21
C ALA A 213 -4.62 -1.44 -9.65
N GLY A 214 -5.27 -0.47 -10.30
CA GLY A 214 -6.66 -0.62 -10.70
C GLY A 214 -7.65 -0.47 -9.52
N PRO A 215 -8.92 -0.88 -9.71
CA PRO A 215 -9.99 -0.77 -8.71
C PRO A 215 -9.88 -1.83 -7.59
N THR A 216 -8.79 -1.82 -6.83
CA THR A 216 -8.63 -2.67 -5.64
C THR A 216 -9.19 -1.99 -4.39
N THR A 217 -9.56 -2.75 -3.37
CA THR A 217 -10.00 -2.21 -2.08
C THR A 217 -8.80 -1.64 -1.32
N ALA A 218 -7.74 -2.43 -1.18
CA ALA A 218 -6.51 -2.02 -0.53
C ALA A 218 -5.29 -2.90 -0.87
N GLY A 219 -4.09 -2.42 -0.52
CA GLY A 219 -2.91 -3.28 -0.44
C GLY A 219 -3.10 -4.40 0.60
N TYR A 220 -3.68 -4.07 1.76
CA TYR A 220 -4.21 -5.03 2.72
C TYR A 220 -5.65 -4.66 3.13
N TRP A 221 -6.59 -5.58 2.93
CA TRP A 221 -7.97 -5.48 3.42
C TRP A 221 -8.32 -6.61 4.39
N SER A 222 -8.77 -6.26 5.60
CA SER A 222 -9.48 -7.17 6.49
C SER A 222 -10.98 -6.92 6.36
N ALA A 223 -11.78 -7.96 6.14
CA ALA A 223 -13.21 -7.83 5.83
C ALA A 223 -14.09 -8.59 6.83
N ASP A 224 -15.38 -8.23 6.84
CA ASP A 224 -16.49 -8.99 7.41
C ASP A 224 -16.27 -9.53 8.83
N ASP A 225 -16.09 -8.65 9.81
CA ASP A 225 -15.98 -9.05 11.23
C ASP A 225 -14.83 -10.05 11.48
N TRP A 226 -13.77 -10.05 10.65
CA TRP A 226 -12.54 -10.77 10.95
C TRP A 226 -11.85 -10.14 12.17
N ARG A 227 -11.58 -10.95 13.19
CA ARG A 227 -11.19 -10.51 14.53
C ARG A 227 -9.75 -10.86 14.86
N GLY A 228 -9.15 -10.05 15.73
CA GLY A 228 -7.87 -10.35 16.37
C GLY A 228 -6.84 -9.26 16.16
N SER A 229 -5.59 -9.64 15.97
CA SER A 229 -4.47 -8.69 15.87
C SER A 229 -3.92 -8.60 14.46
N HIS A 230 -3.56 -7.39 14.06
CA HIS A 230 -2.90 -7.08 12.79
C HIS A 230 -1.56 -6.42 13.12
N VAL A 231 -0.47 -7.16 12.95
CA VAL A 231 0.88 -6.74 13.27
C VAL A 231 1.67 -6.58 11.98
N LEU A 232 2.00 -5.34 11.63
CA LEU A 232 2.76 -5.03 10.42
C LEU A 232 4.07 -4.36 10.82
N GLU A 233 5.19 -5.01 10.49
CA GLU A 233 6.53 -4.54 10.79
C GLU A 233 7.36 -4.44 9.51
N ASN A 234 7.87 -3.26 9.19
CA ASN A 234 8.68 -3.04 8.00
C ASN A 234 7.90 -3.44 6.72
N VAL A 235 6.83 -2.69 6.44
CA VAL A 235 5.88 -2.99 5.34
C VAL A 235 5.69 -1.76 4.46
N LEU A 236 5.75 -1.93 3.15
CA LEU A 236 5.47 -0.90 2.16
C LEU A 236 4.13 -1.14 1.47
N PHE A 237 3.32 -0.09 1.40
CA PHE A 237 2.09 -0.04 0.61
C PHE A 237 2.24 0.97 -0.52
N GLU A 238 1.88 0.55 -1.73
CA GLU A 238 1.83 1.40 -2.93
C GLU A 238 0.55 1.09 -3.71
N GLY A 239 -0.23 2.14 -3.99
CA GLY A 239 -1.39 2.03 -4.87
C GLY A 239 -2.68 1.52 -4.19
N GLY A 240 -3.75 1.47 -4.99
CA GLY A 240 -5.08 0.99 -4.57
C GLY A 240 -6.01 2.07 -4.04
N THR A 241 -7.21 1.67 -3.63
CA THR A 241 -8.16 2.61 -3.03
C THR A 241 -7.66 3.10 -1.67
N TYR A 242 -7.16 2.18 -0.85
CA TYR A 242 -6.38 2.45 0.35
C TYR A 242 -5.08 1.63 0.36
N GLY A 243 -4.07 2.05 1.13
CA GLY A 243 -2.93 1.16 1.40
C GLY A 243 -3.33 0.04 2.37
N LEU A 244 -3.95 0.42 3.48
CA LEU A 244 -4.38 -0.47 4.57
C LEU A 244 -5.84 -0.19 4.96
N ARG A 245 -6.72 -1.18 4.90
CA ARG A 245 -8.11 -1.03 5.32
C ARG A 245 -8.53 -2.12 6.32
N ILE A 246 -8.95 -1.72 7.50
CA ILE A 246 -9.41 -2.63 8.56
C ILE A 246 -10.66 -2.03 9.24
N PRO A 247 -11.86 -2.58 9.02
CA PRO A 247 -13.06 -2.19 9.74
C PRO A 247 -13.07 -2.72 11.17
N ALA A 248 -13.65 -1.96 12.10
CA ALA A 248 -13.71 -2.31 13.52
C ALA A 248 -14.86 -3.25 13.90
N ASP A 249 -15.59 -3.78 12.93
CA ASP A 249 -16.69 -4.72 13.16
C ASP A 249 -16.22 -6.01 13.85
N GLY A 250 -14.95 -6.40 13.64
CA GLY A 250 -14.28 -7.54 14.28
C GLY A 250 -13.90 -7.36 15.76
N GLY A 251 -13.77 -6.13 16.26
CA GLY A 251 -13.06 -5.89 17.52
C GLY A 251 -11.57 -6.21 17.40
N SER A 252 -10.89 -5.54 16.46
CA SER A 252 -9.49 -5.84 16.10
C SER A 252 -8.50 -4.83 16.68
N SER A 253 -7.25 -5.27 16.83
CA SER A 253 -6.13 -4.42 17.22
C SER A 253 -5.08 -4.31 16.11
N VAL A 254 -4.45 -3.15 16.01
CA VAL A 254 -3.44 -2.85 14.99
C VAL A 254 -2.14 -2.41 15.65
N SER A 255 -1.04 -3.04 15.27
CA SER A 255 0.33 -2.65 15.64
C SER A 255 1.14 -2.39 14.39
N LEU A 256 1.53 -1.13 14.16
CA LEU A 256 2.36 -0.74 13.03
C LEU A 256 3.73 -0.28 13.52
N LYS A 257 4.80 -0.85 12.94
CA LYS A 257 6.19 -0.44 13.15
C LYS A 257 6.91 -0.36 11.82
N ASN A 258 7.54 0.78 11.49
CA ASN A 258 8.25 0.97 10.22
C ASN A 258 7.33 0.70 9.01
N VAL A 259 6.15 1.32 8.97
CA VAL A 259 5.18 1.12 7.87
C VAL A 259 5.19 2.34 6.96
N TYR A 260 5.35 2.08 5.66
CA TYR A 260 5.59 3.09 4.64
C TYR A 260 4.43 3.13 3.64
N PHE A 261 3.95 4.34 3.35
CA PHE A 261 2.88 4.57 2.37
C PHE A 261 3.38 5.47 1.24
N VAL A 262 3.38 4.98 0.00
CA VAL A 262 3.84 5.76 -1.16
C VAL A 262 2.87 6.92 -1.43
N ARG A 263 3.36 8.14 -1.26
CA ARG A 263 2.58 9.38 -1.41
C ARG A 263 1.99 9.47 -2.82
N GLY A 264 0.73 9.90 -2.91
CA GLY A 264 0.02 10.11 -4.17
C GLY A 264 -0.41 8.83 -4.90
N SER A 265 -0.14 7.65 -4.35
CA SER A 265 -0.51 6.38 -4.98
C SER A 265 -1.92 5.89 -4.64
N PHE A 266 -2.53 6.39 -3.57
CA PHE A 266 -3.84 5.91 -3.07
C PHE A 266 -4.98 6.79 -3.56
N ARG A 267 -6.12 6.18 -3.91
CA ARG A 267 -7.32 6.91 -4.35
C ARG A 267 -7.93 7.75 -3.24
N TYR A 268 -8.06 7.20 -2.03
CA TYR A 268 -8.73 7.87 -0.91
C TYR A 268 -7.81 8.12 0.29
N GLY A 269 -6.88 7.22 0.59
CA GLY A 269 -5.93 7.47 1.68
C GLY A 269 -4.93 6.34 1.92
N ALA A 270 -3.89 6.63 2.69
CA ALA A 270 -2.91 5.63 3.11
C ALA A 270 -3.58 4.47 3.88
N TYR A 271 -4.50 4.80 4.79
CA TYR A 271 -5.23 3.81 5.56
C TYR A 271 -6.65 4.25 5.86
N LEU A 272 -7.51 3.28 6.18
CA LEU A 272 -8.85 3.49 6.71
C LEU A 272 -9.13 2.48 7.82
N PHE A 273 -9.45 2.99 9.01
CA PHE A 273 -9.91 2.20 10.15
C PHE A 273 -11.37 2.55 10.43
N ASP A 274 -12.30 1.79 9.83
CA ASP A 274 -13.73 2.08 9.88
C ASP A 274 -14.28 1.91 11.31
N VAL A 275 -15.13 2.85 11.75
CA VAL A 275 -15.91 2.70 12.98
C VAL A 275 -17.20 1.97 12.62
N VAL A 276 -17.40 0.77 13.16
CA VAL A 276 -18.60 -0.04 12.83
C VAL A 276 -19.37 -0.36 14.09
N LYS A 277 -20.67 -0.01 14.11
CA LYS A 277 -21.56 -0.20 15.27
C LYS A 277 -20.98 0.37 16.57
N GLY A 278 -20.35 1.55 16.49
CA GLY A 278 -19.71 2.22 17.64
C GLY A 278 -18.37 1.62 18.10
N ARG A 279 -17.94 0.50 17.51
CA ARG A 279 -16.63 -0.11 17.80
C ARG A 279 -15.53 0.57 16.99
N ARG A 280 -14.34 0.69 17.59
CA ARG A 280 -13.14 1.29 17.00
C ARG A 280 -12.01 0.28 17.02
N ILE A 281 -11.09 0.39 16.06
CA ILE A 281 -9.84 -0.35 16.08
C ILE A 281 -9.01 0.08 17.29
N ASN A 282 -8.50 -0.89 18.05
CA ASN A 282 -7.52 -0.64 19.08
C ASN A 282 -6.12 -0.48 18.47
N ILE A 283 -5.57 0.73 18.48
CA ILE A 283 -4.20 0.96 17.99
C ILE A 283 -3.24 0.60 19.12
N ALA A 284 -2.64 -0.59 19.06
CA ALA A 284 -1.70 -1.04 20.08
C ALA A 284 -0.30 -0.39 19.89
N GLN A 285 0.14 -0.18 18.66
CA GLN A 285 1.45 0.40 18.34
C GLN A 285 1.39 1.29 17.09
N TRP A 286 2.17 2.39 17.08
CA TRP A 286 2.26 3.33 15.96
C TRP A 286 3.66 3.95 15.89
N ASP A 287 4.63 3.18 15.45
CA ASP A 287 6.05 3.54 15.50
C ASP A 287 6.61 3.71 14.09
N ASN A 288 7.16 4.89 13.78
CA ASN A 288 7.75 5.17 12.46
C ASN A 288 6.80 4.85 11.27
N VAL A 289 5.51 5.13 11.42
CA VAL A 289 4.54 5.07 10.33
C VAL A 289 4.64 6.36 9.51
N ARG A 290 4.91 6.28 8.21
CA ARG A 290 5.27 7.48 7.44
C ARG A 290 4.95 7.42 5.95
N TRP A 291 4.96 8.60 5.34
CA TRP A 291 4.97 8.73 3.89
C TRP A 291 6.31 8.29 3.31
N ALA A 292 6.29 7.80 2.08
CA ALA A 292 7.46 7.55 1.25
C ALA A 292 7.22 8.03 -0.18
N SER A 293 8.27 8.18 -0.98
CA SER A 293 8.17 8.54 -2.40
C SER A 293 9.31 7.90 -3.18
N TRP A 294 9.06 7.60 -4.45
CA TRP A 294 10.09 7.09 -5.36
C TRP A 294 10.94 8.24 -5.90
N GLN A 295 12.25 8.06 -5.89
CA GLN A 295 13.22 8.91 -6.58
C GLN A 295 14.09 8.01 -7.47
N GLY A 296 13.67 7.83 -8.73
CA GLY A 296 14.15 6.73 -9.56
C GLY A 296 13.81 5.39 -8.92
N ASP A 297 14.78 4.49 -8.83
CA ASP A 297 14.60 3.15 -8.25
C ASP A 297 14.77 3.11 -6.72
N LYS A 298 14.92 4.28 -6.07
CA LYS A 298 15.12 4.39 -4.62
C LYS A 298 13.87 4.90 -3.94
N LEU A 299 13.55 4.28 -2.80
CA LEU A 299 12.52 4.77 -1.91
C LEU A 299 13.11 5.82 -0.96
N VAL A 300 12.56 7.03 -0.95
CA VAL A 300 12.91 8.12 -0.05
C VAL A 300 11.85 8.23 1.04
N LEU A 301 12.26 8.18 2.30
CA LEU A 301 11.36 8.28 3.45
C LEU A 301 10.95 9.74 3.68
N GLY A 302 9.64 9.96 3.82
CA GLY A 302 9.02 11.26 4.04
C GLY A 302 8.58 11.49 5.48
N ALA A 303 7.67 12.45 5.67
CA ALA A 303 7.16 12.84 6.99
C ALA A 303 6.39 11.70 7.70
N LEU A 304 6.50 11.65 9.02
CA LEU A 304 5.70 10.76 9.86
C LEU A 304 4.20 11.05 9.67
N ILE A 305 3.41 9.98 9.63
CA ILE A 305 1.95 10.07 9.67
C ILE A 305 1.54 10.02 11.15
N PRO A 306 0.77 11.01 11.65
CA PRO A 306 0.33 10.99 13.05
C PRO A 306 -0.53 9.78 13.37
N ARG A 307 -0.41 9.29 14.60
CA ARG A 307 -1.30 8.26 15.14
C ARG A 307 -2.75 8.75 15.08
N PRO A 308 -3.70 7.97 14.51
CA PRO A 308 -5.10 8.33 14.52
C PRO A 308 -5.57 8.61 15.96
N ARG A 309 -6.28 9.73 16.15
CA ARG A 309 -6.89 10.01 17.45
C ARG A 309 -7.97 8.97 17.71
N SER A 310 -7.94 8.35 18.87
CA SER A 310 -9.11 7.70 19.45
C SER A 310 -10.12 8.81 19.75
N ALA A 311 -10.97 9.14 18.79
CA ALA A 311 -11.93 10.23 18.93
C ALA A 311 -13.04 9.83 19.91
N PHE A 312 -12.81 10.05 21.21
CA PHE A 312 -13.75 10.57 22.23
C PHE A 312 -12.95 10.72 23.54
N PRO A 313 -13.09 11.82 24.29
CA PRO A 313 -12.63 11.85 25.68
C PRO A 313 -13.36 10.75 26.46
N ALA A 314 -12.66 10.15 27.43
CA ALA A 314 -13.31 9.27 28.40
C ALA A 314 -14.57 9.98 28.94
N PRO A 315 -15.70 9.26 29.16
CA PRO A 315 -16.85 9.88 29.78
C PRO A 315 -16.38 10.54 31.06
N ALA A 316 -16.67 11.84 31.20
CA ALA A 316 -16.38 12.57 32.41
C ALA A 316 -16.98 11.78 33.57
N VAL A 317 -16.11 11.26 34.44
CA VAL A 317 -16.54 10.75 35.73
C VAL A 317 -16.98 12.00 36.48
N ASN A 318 -18.29 12.26 36.49
CA ASN A 318 -18.83 13.28 37.37
C ASN A 318 -18.59 12.82 38.81
N PRO A 319 -17.99 13.65 39.67
CA PRO A 319 -17.80 13.35 41.09
C PRO A 319 -19.15 13.21 41.81
#